data_AF-A0A7D6CD05-F1
#
_entry.id   AF-A0A7D6CD05-F1
#
_cell.length_a   1.000
_cell.length_b   1.000
_cell.length_c   1.000
_cell.angle_alpha   90.00
_cell.angle_beta   90.00
_cell.angle_gamma   90.00
#
_symmetry.space_group_name_H-M   'P 1'
#
loop_
_entity.id
_entity.type
_entity.pdbx_description
1 polymer ?
#
loop_
_entity_poly.entity_id
_entity_poly.type
_entity_poly.pdbx_seq_one_letter_code
_entity_poly.pdbx_strand_id
1 'polypeptide(L)'
;MGSGMWSTDVYDAADRYRRATGKSAFAYSDSGARKVHSALDPHGATRESRDSAEHPQSTAIAVLFDVTGSMGHVPRTLQTKLPQLLGLLLRQGYARDPQIMFGAIGDATCDRVPLQVGQFESDNRMDDDLGRIVLEGGGGGQMTESYELAMYFMARRTVTDCWDKRGRRGYLFIIGDELAYPQVDRRQVSRLIGDDLGEDVPLRQIVDEVTRRWDTYYLLPAGSHYAGNAKVLDFWRGLLGQNAVVLDDLDAVCETIALTVGLGEQAVDLDQGLADLKRAGSTATGTVSKALARLGRGARDQVHALPAPSTPPTPGGVTRL
;
A
#
# COMPACT_ATOMS: atom_id res chain seq x y z
N MET A 1 15.69 -8.76 6.64
CA MET A 1 14.58 -7.78 6.49
C MET A 1 13.27 -8.56 6.48
N GLY A 2 12.15 -7.96 6.89
CA GLY A 2 10.89 -8.69 7.06
C GLY A 2 10.92 -9.71 8.21
N SER A 3 11.52 -9.35 9.34
CA SER A 3 11.49 -10.09 10.61
C SER A 3 10.74 -9.27 11.65
N GLY A 4 10.31 -9.91 12.73
CA GLY A 4 9.46 -9.33 13.75
C GLY A 4 7.98 -9.55 13.45
N MET A 5 7.15 -9.31 14.46
CA MET A 5 5.71 -9.45 14.36
C MET A 5 5.04 -8.17 14.86
N TRP A 6 3.99 -7.74 14.18
CA TRP A 6 3.15 -6.66 14.65
C TRP A 6 2.58 -6.95 16.04
N SER A 7 2.66 -5.95 16.93
CA SER A 7 2.00 -5.95 18.23
C SER A 7 1.13 -4.71 18.41
N THR A 8 -0.16 -4.94 18.67
CA THR A 8 -1.10 -3.85 19.03
C THR A 8 -0.69 -3.21 20.35
N ASP A 9 -0.15 -3.96 21.32
CA ASP A 9 0.28 -3.40 22.60
C ASP A 9 1.44 -2.41 22.45
N VAL A 10 2.38 -2.71 21.54
CA VAL A 10 3.50 -1.81 21.21
C VAL A 10 2.99 -0.54 20.55
N TYR A 11 2.03 -0.66 19.63
CA TYR A 11 1.38 0.49 19.00
C TYR A 11 0.64 1.36 20.04
N ASP A 12 -0.15 0.75 20.93
CA ASP A 12 -0.90 1.47 21.96
C ASP A 12 0.02 2.12 23.00
N ALA A 13 1.16 1.50 23.30
CA ALA A 13 2.19 2.11 24.15
C ALA A 13 2.81 3.36 23.46
N ALA A 14 3.14 3.26 22.17
CA ALA A 14 3.65 4.38 21.39
C ALA A 14 2.62 5.52 21.27
N ASP A 15 1.36 5.21 21.02
CA ASP A 15 0.27 6.19 20.97
C ASP A 15 0.06 6.90 22.31
N ARG A 16 0.01 6.15 23.42
CA ARG A 16 -0.07 6.74 24.77
C ARG A 16 1.11 7.65 25.06
N TYR A 17 2.32 7.27 24.67
CA TYR A 17 3.51 8.09 24.84
C TYR A 17 3.42 9.39 24.01
N ARG A 18 2.98 9.30 22.75
CA ARG A 18 2.75 10.46 21.86
C ARG A 18 1.75 11.44 22.51
N ARG A 19 0.60 10.95 22.96
CA ARG A 19 -0.43 11.76 23.65
C ARG A 19 0.09 12.39 24.94
N ALA A 20 0.82 11.64 25.76
CA ALA A 20 1.37 12.14 27.02
C ALA A 20 2.44 13.24 26.81
N THR A 21 3.16 13.19 25.70
CA THR A 21 4.23 14.15 25.37
C THR A 21 3.78 15.26 24.41
N GLY A 22 2.52 15.26 23.98
CA GLY A 22 1.98 16.21 23.00
C GLY A 22 2.59 16.08 21.61
N LYS A 23 3.26 14.96 21.31
CA LYS A 23 3.87 14.69 20.00
C LYS A 23 2.86 14.06 19.06
N SER A 24 2.84 14.52 17.81
CA SER A 24 2.04 13.93 16.74
C SER A 24 2.65 12.62 16.23
N ALA A 25 1.83 11.73 15.65
CA ALA A 25 2.32 10.55 14.92
C ALA A 25 3.20 10.92 13.72
N PHE A 26 3.03 12.12 13.16
CA PHE A 26 3.82 12.68 12.06
C PHE A 26 4.77 13.77 12.57
N ALA A 27 5.35 13.59 13.76
CA ALA A 27 6.22 14.59 14.38
C ALA A 27 7.37 15.05 13.48
N TYR A 28 7.87 14.20 12.57
CA TYR A 28 8.88 14.61 11.60
C TYR A 28 8.33 15.67 10.64
N SER A 29 7.18 15.43 10.02
CA SER A 29 6.49 16.42 9.20
C SER A 29 6.15 17.68 10.00
N ASP A 30 5.55 17.49 11.18
CA ASP A 30 5.04 18.57 12.03
C ASP A 30 6.17 19.43 12.63
N SER A 31 7.43 18.96 12.58
CA SER A 31 8.61 19.76 12.90
C SER A 31 8.99 20.80 11.83
N GLY A 32 8.32 20.77 10.67
CA GLY A 32 8.62 21.63 9.53
C GLY A 32 9.69 21.05 8.60
N ALA A 33 9.86 19.73 8.57
CA ALA A 33 10.78 19.06 7.67
C ALA A 33 10.55 19.46 6.20
N ARG A 34 11.64 19.61 5.45
CA ARG A 34 11.66 20.00 4.02
C ARG A 34 12.53 19.07 3.17
N LYS A 35 12.88 17.92 3.73
CA LYS A 35 13.73 16.90 3.12
C LYS A 35 13.14 15.53 3.46
N VAL A 36 13.26 14.60 2.51
CA VAL A 36 12.93 13.20 2.76
C VAL A 36 13.73 12.67 3.95
N HIS A 37 13.09 11.86 4.79
CA HIS A 37 13.80 11.14 5.84
C HIS A 37 14.69 10.06 5.20
N SER A 38 15.90 9.84 5.71
CA SER A 38 16.86 8.90 5.09
C SER A 38 16.32 7.47 4.91
N ALA A 39 15.50 6.99 5.86
CA ALA A 39 14.82 5.69 5.75
C ALA A 39 13.79 5.61 4.61
N LEU A 40 13.27 6.75 4.15
CA LEU A 40 12.27 6.84 3.09
C LEU A 40 12.85 7.34 1.76
N ASP A 41 14.15 7.70 1.73
CA ASP A 41 14.80 8.27 0.55
C ASP A 41 14.88 7.21 -0.57
N PRO A 42 14.25 7.45 -1.74
CA PRO A 42 14.30 6.51 -2.85
C PRO A 42 15.63 6.55 -3.60
N HIS A 43 16.49 7.57 -3.39
CA HIS A 43 17.70 7.74 -4.18
C HIS A 43 18.72 6.62 -3.94
N GLY A 44 18.98 5.83 -4.98
CA GLY A 44 19.86 4.65 -4.93
C GLY A 44 19.28 3.47 -4.15
N ALA A 45 18.04 3.57 -3.68
CA ALA A 45 17.42 2.56 -2.84
C ALA A 45 16.87 1.39 -3.65
N THR A 46 16.90 0.21 -3.04
CA THR A 46 16.10 -0.94 -3.45
C THR A 46 15.31 -1.38 -2.22
N ARG A 47 14.01 -1.60 -2.37
CA ARG A 47 13.16 -2.06 -1.27
C ARG A 47 12.81 -3.53 -1.46
N GLU A 48 12.88 -4.30 -0.39
CA GLU A 48 12.88 -5.76 -0.50
C GLU A 48 11.84 -6.38 0.43
N SER A 49 10.95 -7.18 -0.14
CA SER A 49 10.11 -8.11 0.61
C SER A 49 10.68 -9.51 0.44
N ARG A 50 11.32 -10.03 1.49
CA ARG A 50 12.05 -11.31 1.44
C ARG A 50 11.47 -12.31 2.42
N ASP A 51 11.52 -13.57 2.05
CA ASP A 51 11.23 -14.66 2.97
C ASP A 51 12.27 -14.67 4.11
N SER A 52 11.82 -15.00 5.31
CA SER A 52 12.66 -15.19 6.48
C SER A 52 12.26 -16.46 7.24
N ALA A 53 13.00 -16.83 8.29
CA ALA A 53 12.62 -17.96 9.13
C ALA A 53 11.27 -17.74 9.83
N GLU A 54 10.95 -16.48 10.16
CA GLU A 54 9.69 -16.10 10.79
C GLU A 54 8.57 -15.91 9.76
N HIS A 55 8.92 -15.50 8.54
CA HIS A 55 8.01 -15.19 7.44
C HIS A 55 8.41 -15.94 6.16
N PRO A 56 8.24 -17.28 6.11
CA PRO A 56 8.78 -18.11 5.03
C PRO A 56 8.07 -17.95 3.68
N GLN A 57 6.88 -17.34 3.65
CA GLN A 57 6.10 -17.15 2.43
C GLN A 57 5.59 -15.72 2.35
N SER A 58 6.52 -14.77 2.29
CA SER A 58 6.20 -13.34 2.34
C SER A 58 5.19 -12.94 1.27
N THR A 59 4.23 -12.10 1.64
CA THR A 59 3.28 -11.45 0.72
C THR A 59 3.55 -9.94 0.74
N ALA A 60 4.06 -9.40 -0.37
CA ALA A 60 4.40 -7.99 -0.48
C ALA A 60 3.14 -7.15 -0.71
N ILE A 61 2.91 -6.17 0.16
CA ILE A 61 1.80 -5.22 0.08
C ILE A 61 2.37 -3.81 0.16
N ALA A 62 2.15 -2.99 -0.85
CA ALA A 62 2.58 -1.60 -0.89
C ALA A 62 1.37 -0.68 -0.90
N VAL A 63 1.38 0.34 -0.04
CA VAL A 63 0.34 1.37 0.04
C VAL A 63 1.00 2.74 -0.09
N LEU A 64 0.75 3.41 -1.21
CA LEU A 64 1.34 4.70 -1.54
C LEU A 64 0.26 5.78 -1.50
N PHE A 65 0.50 6.83 -0.72
CA PHE A 65 -0.43 7.93 -0.52
C PHE A 65 0.01 9.14 -1.31
N ASP A 66 -0.92 9.74 -2.02
CA ASP A 66 -0.87 11.15 -2.32
C ASP A 66 -0.83 11.97 -1.01
N VAL A 67 0.14 12.89 -0.93
CA VAL A 67 0.35 13.80 0.22
C VAL A 67 0.29 15.27 -0.17
N THR A 68 -0.35 15.59 -1.30
CA THR A 68 -0.62 16.98 -1.70
C THR A 68 -1.69 17.61 -0.81
N GLY A 69 -1.95 18.91 -1.02
CA GLY A 69 -2.79 19.72 -0.15
C GLY A 69 -4.21 19.19 0.03
N SER A 70 -4.79 18.55 -1.00
CA SER A 70 -6.11 17.89 -0.91
C SER A 70 -6.09 16.62 -0.06
N MET A 71 -4.93 15.95 0.01
CA MET A 71 -4.80 14.57 0.49
C MET A 71 -4.01 14.43 1.81
N GLY A 72 -3.41 15.50 2.34
CA GLY A 72 -2.54 15.46 3.53
C GLY A 72 -3.14 14.92 4.84
N HIS A 73 -4.47 14.76 4.91
CA HIS A 73 -5.15 14.11 6.05
C HIS A 73 -5.23 12.58 5.92
N VAL A 74 -5.15 12.02 4.72
CA VAL A 74 -5.34 10.58 4.44
C VAL A 74 -4.30 9.71 5.15
N PRO A 75 -2.98 10.01 5.10
CA PRO A 75 -2.00 9.24 5.84
C PRO A 75 -2.25 9.24 7.35
N ARG A 76 -2.78 10.34 7.90
CA ARG A 76 -3.10 10.44 9.33
C ARG A 76 -4.27 9.54 9.71
N THR A 77 -5.34 9.54 8.90
CA THR A 77 -6.47 8.63 9.10
C THR A 77 -6.02 7.18 9.03
N LEU A 78 -5.21 6.82 8.02
CA LEU A 78 -4.70 5.45 7.88
C LEU A 78 -3.83 5.04 9.08
N GLN A 79 -2.96 5.93 9.57
CA GLN A 79 -2.12 5.68 10.74
C GLN A 79 -2.95 5.20 11.93
N THR A 80 -4.07 5.87 12.20
CA THR A 80 -4.95 5.51 13.33
C THR A 80 -5.67 4.16 13.13
N LYS A 81 -5.77 3.68 11.88
CA LYS A 81 -6.44 2.44 11.48
C LYS A 81 -5.51 1.27 11.20
N LEU A 82 -4.19 1.46 11.29
CA LEU A 82 -3.21 0.37 11.14
C LEU A 82 -3.53 -0.87 12.00
N PRO A 83 -3.93 -0.76 13.29
CA PRO A 83 -4.23 -1.95 14.09
C PRO A 83 -5.39 -2.80 13.56
N GLN A 84 -6.34 -2.16 12.88
CA GLN A 84 -7.49 -2.82 12.25
C GLN A 84 -7.08 -3.50 10.94
N LEU A 85 -6.35 -2.77 10.07
CA LEU A 85 -5.79 -3.32 8.82
C LEU A 85 -4.97 -4.58 9.11
N LEU A 86 -4.01 -4.47 10.02
CA LEU A 86 -3.13 -5.59 10.41
C LEU A 86 -3.89 -6.69 11.16
N GLY A 87 -4.96 -6.32 11.87
CA GLY A 87 -5.87 -7.30 12.45
C GLY A 87 -6.53 -8.20 11.42
N LEU A 88 -6.96 -7.64 10.29
CA LEU A 88 -7.55 -8.41 9.20
C LEU A 88 -6.48 -9.22 8.45
N LEU A 89 -5.36 -8.59 8.10
CA LEU A 89 -4.28 -9.25 7.37
C LEU A 89 -3.64 -10.39 8.13
N LEU A 90 -3.28 -10.17 9.41
CA LEU A 90 -2.57 -11.16 10.24
C LEU A 90 -3.52 -12.05 11.03
N ARG A 91 -4.42 -11.45 11.84
CA ARG A 91 -5.22 -12.24 12.81
C ARG A 91 -6.37 -13.01 12.14
N GLN A 92 -6.99 -12.44 11.11
CA GLN A 92 -8.00 -13.16 10.30
C GLN A 92 -7.37 -13.97 9.16
N GLY A 93 -6.04 -13.92 9.00
CA GLY A 93 -5.32 -14.73 8.02
C GLY A 93 -5.62 -14.36 6.56
N TYR A 94 -5.95 -13.09 6.27
CA TYR A 94 -6.25 -12.66 4.90
C TYR A 94 -5.02 -12.67 3.98
N ALA A 95 -3.81 -12.64 4.54
CA ALA A 95 -2.58 -12.80 3.81
C ALA A 95 -1.63 -13.71 4.58
N ARG A 96 -0.81 -14.48 3.85
CA ARG A 96 0.27 -15.27 4.45
C ARG A 96 1.53 -14.41 4.56
N ASP A 97 2.07 -14.32 5.77
CA ASP A 97 3.29 -13.57 6.09
C ASP A 97 3.37 -12.18 5.41
N PRO A 98 2.35 -11.30 5.61
CA PRO A 98 2.31 -10.01 4.93
C PRO A 98 3.48 -9.13 5.36
N GLN A 99 4.11 -8.49 4.38
CA GLN A 99 5.12 -7.46 4.58
C GLN A 99 4.61 -6.19 3.91
N ILE A 100 4.42 -5.13 4.70
CA ILE A 100 3.75 -3.92 4.27
C ILE A 100 4.76 -2.79 4.14
N MET A 101 4.68 -2.06 3.03
CA MET A 101 5.41 -0.83 2.78
C MET A 101 4.44 0.34 2.65
N PHE A 102 4.78 1.44 3.31
CA PHE A 102 4.13 2.73 3.11
C PHE A 102 5.02 3.68 2.32
N GLY A 103 4.41 4.50 1.48
CA GLY A 103 5.10 5.55 0.76
C GLY A 103 4.21 6.76 0.51
N ALA A 104 4.82 7.87 0.11
CA ALA A 104 4.15 9.11 -0.21
C ALA A 104 4.54 9.61 -1.60
N ILE A 105 3.55 10.19 -2.27
CA ILE A 105 3.58 10.71 -3.64
C ILE A 105 3.17 12.18 -3.54
N GLY A 106 3.96 13.05 -4.14
CA GLY A 106 3.62 14.45 -4.40
C GLY A 106 3.90 14.78 -5.86
N ASP A 107 4.17 16.05 -6.14
CA ASP A 107 4.43 16.55 -7.49
C ASP A 107 5.92 16.90 -7.67
N ALA A 108 6.64 16.13 -8.48
CA ALA A 108 8.07 16.33 -8.74
C ALA A 108 8.42 17.63 -9.48
N THR A 109 7.43 18.39 -9.95
CA THR A 109 7.61 19.68 -10.61
C THR A 109 7.62 20.86 -9.63
N CYS A 110 6.95 20.76 -8.47
CA CYS A 110 6.83 21.86 -7.50
C CYS A 110 7.19 21.48 -6.05
N ASP A 111 7.06 20.22 -5.67
CA ASP A 111 7.32 19.76 -4.31
C ASP A 111 8.82 19.50 -4.05
N ARG A 112 9.23 19.53 -2.78
CA ARG A 112 10.63 19.30 -2.38
C ARG A 112 10.88 17.82 -2.07
N VAL A 113 9.83 17.10 -1.69
CA VAL A 113 9.82 15.71 -1.25
C VAL A 113 8.73 14.94 -2.04
N PRO A 114 8.82 14.89 -3.38
CA PRO A 114 7.75 14.37 -4.24
C PRO A 114 7.61 12.85 -4.23
N LEU A 115 8.62 12.13 -3.72
CA LEU A 115 8.57 10.68 -3.62
C LEU A 115 9.28 10.22 -2.34
N GLN A 116 8.58 9.42 -1.54
CA GLN A 116 9.07 8.85 -0.29
C GLN A 116 8.65 7.39 -0.26
N VAL A 117 9.59 6.47 -0.10
CA VAL A 117 9.29 5.04 -0.15
C VAL A 117 9.98 4.33 1.01
N GLY A 118 9.18 3.84 1.96
CA GLY A 118 9.65 3.08 3.12
C GLY A 118 10.15 1.68 2.76
N GLN A 119 10.45 0.89 3.78
CA GLN A 119 10.80 -0.53 3.61
C GLN A 119 9.56 -1.42 3.75
N PHE A 120 9.61 -2.64 3.19
CA PHE A 120 8.64 -3.68 3.55
C PHE A 120 8.91 -4.19 4.96
N GLU A 121 7.93 -4.04 5.84
CA GLU A 121 8.03 -4.41 7.25
C GLU A 121 6.94 -5.40 7.69
N SER A 122 7.29 -6.28 8.62
CA SER A 122 6.40 -7.27 9.23
C SER A 122 6.00 -6.92 10.68
N ASP A 123 6.53 -5.82 11.20
CA ASP A 123 6.42 -5.40 12.60
C ASP A 123 6.03 -3.92 12.72
N ASN A 124 6.03 -3.40 13.95
CA ASN A 124 5.65 -2.02 14.24
C ASN A 124 6.51 -0.94 13.56
N ARG A 125 7.66 -1.28 12.94
CA ARG A 125 8.48 -0.31 12.18
C ARG A 125 7.72 0.31 10.99
N MET A 126 6.66 -0.33 10.52
CA MET A 126 5.77 0.29 9.52
C MET A 126 5.04 1.54 10.06
N ASP A 127 4.70 1.62 11.36
CA ASP A 127 4.16 2.84 11.99
C ASP A 127 5.23 3.94 12.05
N ASP A 128 6.50 3.56 12.30
CA ASP A 128 7.62 4.50 12.27
C ASP A 128 7.86 5.07 10.87
N ASP A 129 7.82 4.22 9.84
CA ASP A 129 7.94 4.65 8.44
C ASP A 129 6.84 5.61 8.04
N LEU A 130 5.59 5.33 8.44
CA LEU A 130 4.47 6.24 8.21
C LEU A 130 4.68 7.58 8.93
N GLY A 131 5.15 7.54 10.18
CA GLY A 131 5.45 8.76 10.98
C GLY A 131 6.64 9.59 10.47
N ARG A 132 7.49 9.02 9.62
CA ARG A 132 8.63 9.70 8.95
C ARG A 132 8.23 10.42 7.66
N ILE A 133 7.03 10.18 7.14
CA ILE A 133 6.55 10.83 5.91
C ILE A 133 6.42 12.34 6.15
N VAL A 134 6.96 13.12 5.20
CA VAL A 134 6.72 14.56 5.12
C VAL A 134 5.40 14.79 4.39
N LEU A 135 4.45 15.45 5.06
CA LEU A 135 3.18 15.88 4.50
C LEU A 135 3.34 17.33 4.05
N GLU A 136 3.96 17.53 2.88
CA GLU A 136 4.26 18.88 2.39
C GLU A 136 3.00 19.69 2.10
N GLY A 137 1.89 19.02 1.78
CA GLY A 137 0.63 19.68 1.47
C GLY A 137 0.75 20.62 0.26
N GLY A 138 1.71 20.32 -0.61
CA GLY A 138 1.96 21.03 -1.85
C GLY A 138 0.96 20.64 -2.92
N GLY A 139 1.41 20.59 -4.17
CA GLY A 139 0.54 20.36 -5.32
C GLY A 139 0.63 21.47 -6.35
N GLY A 140 0.59 21.07 -7.62
CA GLY A 140 0.60 21.97 -8.75
C GLY A 140 -0.71 22.74 -8.92
N GLY A 141 -0.67 23.81 -9.72
CA GLY A 141 -1.91 24.39 -10.27
C GLY A 141 -2.54 23.52 -11.37
N GLN A 142 -1.88 22.42 -11.70
CA GLN A 142 -2.30 21.38 -12.64
C GLN A 142 -2.93 20.22 -11.87
N MET A 143 -3.92 19.58 -12.49
CA MET A 143 -4.63 18.40 -11.96
C MET A 143 -3.84 17.11 -12.26
N THR A 144 -2.56 17.09 -11.92
CA THR A 144 -1.62 15.99 -12.18
C THR A 144 -0.53 15.91 -11.11
N GLU A 145 -0.22 14.69 -10.67
CA GLU A 145 0.87 14.41 -9.72
C GLU A 145 1.78 13.28 -10.21
N SER A 146 2.90 13.05 -9.51
CA SER A 146 3.95 12.13 -9.92
C SER A 146 3.67 10.65 -9.59
N TYR A 147 2.44 10.18 -9.84
CA TYR A 147 2.08 8.77 -9.68
C TYR A 147 2.91 7.85 -10.60
N GLU A 148 3.34 8.34 -11.76
CA GLU A 148 4.20 7.61 -12.69
C GLU A 148 5.58 7.33 -12.12
N LEU A 149 6.16 8.23 -11.33
CA LEU A 149 7.44 8.00 -10.63
C LEU A 149 7.28 6.93 -9.55
N ALA A 150 6.16 6.94 -8.84
CA ALA A 150 5.85 5.91 -7.84
C ALA A 150 5.71 4.53 -8.51
N MET A 151 4.96 4.43 -9.60
CA MET A 151 4.84 3.18 -10.38
C MET A 151 6.19 2.73 -10.95
N TYR A 152 7.03 3.65 -11.40
CA TYR A 152 8.39 3.34 -11.84
C TYR A 152 9.22 2.69 -10.73
N PHE A 153 9.22 3.30 -9.54
CA PHE A 153 9.94 2.77 -8.40
C PHE A 153 9.43 1.37 -8.03
N MET A 154 8.12 1.18 -7.98
CA MET A 154 7.52 -0.14 -7.69
C MET A 154 7.86 -1.20 -8.74
N ALA A 155 7.91 -0.83 -10.02
CA ALA A 155 8.21 -1.77 -11.10
C ALA A 155 9.69 -2.19 -11.14
N ARG A 156 10.62 -1.27 -10.83
CA ARG A 156 12.06 -1.44 -11.12
C ARG A 156 12.98 -1.44 -9.91
N ARG A 157 12.54 -0.88 -8.78
CA ARG A 157 13.34 -0.72 -7.54
C ARG A 157 12.80 -1.51 -6.36
N THR A 158 11.88 -2.43 -6.59
CA THR A 158 11.45 -3.40 -5.59
C THR A 158 11.89 -4.80 -5.94
N VAL A 159 12.18 -5.60 -4.92
CA VAL A 159 12.45 -7.02 -5.06
C VAL A 159 11.57 -7.79 -4.11
N THR A 160 10.76 -8.72 -4.64
CA THR A 160 9.71 -9.38 -3.87
C THR A 160 9.77 -10.88 -4.09
N ASP A 161 9.99 -11.63 -3.02
CA ASP A 161 10.11 -13.08 -3.09
C ASP A 161 8.77 -13.76 -3.47
N CYS A 162 7.63 -13.11 -3.20
CA CYS A 162 6.33 -13.57 -3.71
C CYS A 162 6.34 -13.67 -5.24
N TRP A 163 6.99 -12.73 -5.91
CA TRP A 163 7.13 -12.72 -7.36
C TRP A 163 8.31 -13.59 -7.81
N ASP A 164 9.52 -13.28 -7.32
CA ASP A 164 10.76 -13.87 -7.83
C ASP A 164 10.85 -15.38 -7.62
N LYS A 165 10.32 -15.88 -6.49
CA LYS A 165 10.39 -17.32 -6.15
C LYS A 165 9.11 -18.08 -6.47
N ARG A 166 7.95 -17.42 -6.40
CA ARG A 166 6.64 -18.08 -6.47
C ARG A 166 5.81 -17.65 -7.68
N GLY A 167 6.22 -16.65 -8.44
CA GLY A 167 5.47 -16.11 -9.57
C GLY A 167 4.13 -15.47 -9.16
N ARG A 168 3.97 -15.12 -7.88
CA ARG A 168 2.76 -14.48 -7.33
C ARG A 168 2.97 -12.98 -7.30
N ARG A 169 2.02 -12.24 -7.85
CA ARG A 169 2.05 -10.78 -7.79
C ARG A 169 1.93 -10.31 -6.34
N GLY A 170 2.61 -9.20 -6.03
CA GLY A 170 2.33 -8.45 -4.81
C GLY A 170 1.09 -7.58 -4.98
N TYR A 171 0.67 -6.88 -3.93
CA TYR A 171 -0.45 -5.93 -4.00
C TYR A 171 0.05 -4.50 -3.92
N LEU A 172 -0.33 -3.65 -4.88
CA LEU A 172 0.01 -2.23 -4.90
C LEU A 172 -1.27 -1.40 -4.84
N PHE A 173 -1.41 -0.60 -3.80
CA PHE A 173 -2.50 0.36 -3.64
C PHE A 173 -1.95 1.78 -3.76
N ILE A 174 -2.41 2.51 -4.76
CA ILE A 174 -2.15 3.95 -4.92
C ILE A 174 -3.42 4.68 -4.51
N ILE A 175 -3.32 5.60 -3.55
CA ILE A 175 -4.46 6.38 -3.06
C ILE A 175 -4.21 7.83 -3.45
N GLY A 176 -5.10 8.41 -4.24
CA GLY A 176 -4.94 9.76 -4.78
C GLY A 176 -6.23 10.33 -5.36
N ASP A 177 -6.22 11.62 -5.71
CA ASP A 177 -7.36 12.28 -6.36
C ASP A 177 -7.07 12.97 -7.69
N GLU A 178 -5.85 12.86 -8.23
CA GLU A 178 -5.45 13.52 -9.48
C GLU A 178 -5.07 12.56 -10.62
N LEU A 179 -4.64 13.13 -11.76
CA LEU A 179 -4.13 12.37 -12.92
C LEU A 179 -2.62 12.10 -12.75
N ALA A 180 -2.10 11.10 -13.45
CA ALA A 180 -0.64 10.90 -13.57
C ALA A 180 -0.07 11.71 -14.74
N TYR A 181 1.23 12.05 -14.69
CA TYR A 181 1.90 12.60 -15.86
C TYR A 181 1.96 11.55 -17.00
N PRO A 182 1.94 11.99 -18.28
CA PRO A 182 1.88 11.08 -19.42
C PRO A 182 3.15 10.23 -19.61
N GLN A 183 4.24 10.57 -18.93
CA GLN A 183 5.52 9.89 -19.01
C GLN A 183 6.33 10.07 -17.74
N VAL A 184 7.15 9.07 -17.43
CA VAL A 184 8.20 9.12 -16.41
C VAL A 184 9.38 9.92 -16.99
N ASP A 185 9.64 11.10 -16.44
CA ASP A 185 10.74 11.97 -16.87
C ASP A 185 12.09 11.41 -16.40
N ARG A 186 13.01 11.17 -17.33
CA ARG A 186 14.34 10.60 -17.05
C ARG A 186 15.19 11.43 -16.09
N ARG A 187 15.04 12.76 -16.12
CA ARG A 187 15.78 13.68 -15.25
C ARG A 187 15.22 13.63 -13.84
N GLN A 188 13.90 13.53 -13.70
CA GLN A 188 13.27 13.32 -12.39
C GLN A 188 13.70 11.97 -11.80
N VAL A 189 13.74 10.90 -12.59
CA VAL A 189 14.25 9.59 -12.16
C VAL A 189 15.71 9.68 -11.71
N SER A 190 16.59 10.27 -12.51
CA SER A 190 18.01 10.43 -12.14
C SER A 190 18.18 11.22 -10.84
N ARG A 191 17.41 12.30 -10.67
CA ARG A 191 17.49 13.16 -9.48
C ARG A 191 16.91 12.52 -8.21
N LEU A 192 15.78 11.81 -8.33
CA LEU A 192 15.01 11.35 -7.17
C LEU A 192 15.27 9.88 -6.84
N ILE A 193 15.46 9.04 -7.85
CA ILE A 193 15.62 7.59 -7.70
C ILE A 193 17.08 7.17 -7.94
N GLY A 194 17.83 7.93 -8.73
CA GLY A 194 19.25 7.68 -8.99
C GLY A 194 19.52 6.73 -10.17
N ASP A 195 18.49 6.33 -10.92
CA ASP A 195 18.65 5.52 -12.13
C ASP A 195 18.98 6.42 -13.34
N ASP A 196 19.82 5.92 -14.25
CA ASP A 196 20.15 6.60 -15.50
C ASP A 196 19.31 6.02 -16.65
N LEU A 197 18.29 6.77 -17.07
CA LEU A 197 17.43 6.41 -18.19
C LEU A 197 17.87 7.14 -19.47
N GLY A 198 18.01 6.38 -20.56
CA GLY A 198 18.34 6.94 -21.87
C GLY A 198 17.25 7.86 -22.44
N GLU A 199 15.99 7.60 -22.12
CA GLU A 199 14.83 8.36 -22.58
C GLU A 199 13.68 8.34 -21.55
N ASP A 200 12.71 9.23 -21.74
CA ASP A 200 11.48 9.25 -20.93
C ASP A 200 10.65 7.99 -21.21
N VAL A 201 10.00 7.44 -20.19
CA VAL A 201 9.20 6.21 -20.33
C VAL A 201 7.72 6.55 -20.39
N PRO A 202 6.98 6.18 -21.45
CA PRO A 202 5.54 6.43 -21.52
C PRO A 202 4.77 5.82 -20.33
N LEU A 203 3.76 6.52 -19.82
CA LEU A 203 2.96 6.06 -18.69
C LEU A 203 2.38 4.66 -18.90
N ARG A 204 1.87 4.38 -20.10
CA ARG A 204 1.31 3.04 -20.40
C ARG A 204 2.35 1.93 -20.27
N GLN A 205 3.59 2.20 -20.67
CA GLN A 205 4.66 1.23 -20.53
C GLN A 205 4.95 0.95 -19.05
N ILE A 206 5.01 1.98 -18.20
CA ILE A 206 5.28 1.75 -16.78
C ILE A 206 4.12 1.06 -16.05
N VAL A 207 2.88 1.34 -16.47
CA VAL A 207 1.69 0.61 -16.01
C VAL A 207 1.77 -0.86 -16.41
N ASP A 208 2.17 -1.18 -17.65
CA ASP A 208 2.35 -2.57 -18.10
C ASP A 208 3.47 -3.28 -17.32
N GLU A 209 4.56 -2.58 -16.99
CA GLU A 209 5.65 -3.14 -16.21
C GLU A 209 5.23 -3.44 -14.77
N VAL A 210 4.55 -2.50 -14.10
CA VAL A 210 4.14 -2.67 -12.70
C VAL A 210 3.04 -3.74 -12.58
N THR A 211 2.05 -3.77 -13.48
CA THR A 211 0.92 -4.72 -13.43
C THR A 211 1.29 -6.17 -13.75
N ARG A 212 2.47 -6.40 -14.34
CA ARG A 212 3.03 -7.77 -14.47
C ARG A 212 3.42 -8.36 -13.13
N ARG A 213 3.90 -7.52 -12.20
CA ARG A 213 4.47 -7.95 -10.90
C ARG A 213 3.55 -7.64 -9.72
N TRP A 214 2.59 -6.74 -9.92
CA TRP A 214 1.71 -6.22 -8.89
C TRP A 214 0.25 -6.29 -9.36
N ASP A 215 -0.63 -6.75 -8.48
CA ASP A 215 -2.05 -6.44 -8.54
C ASP A 215 -2.22 -4.98 -8.09
N THR A 216 -2.22 -4.08 -9.08
CA THR A 216 -2.24 -2.63 -8.87
C THR A 216 -3.66 -2.09 -8.84
N TYR A 217 -3.98 -1.36 -7.78
CA TYR A 217 -5.25 -0.70 -7.53
C TYR A 217 -5.06 0.79 -7.33
N TYR A 218 -5.95 1.58 -7.93
CA TYR A 218 -6.06 3.00 -7.67
C TYR A 218 -7.32 3.24 -6.84
N LEU A 219 -7.17 3.79 -5.63
CA LEU A 219 -8.26 4.08 -4.72
C LEU A 219 -8.50 5.58 -4.72
N LEU A 220 -9.65 6.00 -5.25
CA LEU A 220 -10.11 7.39 -5.25
C LEU A 220 -11.04 7.60 -4.05
N PRO A 221 -10.64 8.34 -3.00
CA PRO A 221 -11.52 8.64 -1.89
C PRO A 221 -12.59 9.65 -2.29
N ALA A 222 -13.83 9.41 -1.89
CA ALA A 222 -14.94 10.32 -2.07
C ALA A 222 -14.80 11.51 -1.11
N GLY A 223 -15.20 12.69 -1.58
CA GLY A 223 -15.00 13.94 -0.85
C GLY A 223 -13.61 14.57 -1.05
N SER A 224 -12.69 13.90 -1.77
CA SER A 224 -11.49 14.54 -2.33
C SER A 224 -11.87 15.62 -3.36
N HIS A 225 -10.95 16.54 -3.65
CA HIS A 225 -11.25 17.75 -4.43
C HIS A 225 -11.82 17.42 -5.81
N TYR A 226 -11.42 16.25 -6.36
CA TYR A 226 -11.85 15.75 -7.66
C TYR A 226 -12.64 14.43 -7.63
N ALA A 227 -13.12 13.97 -6.47
CA ALA A 227 -13.89 12.72 -6.34
C ALA A 227 -15.10 12.59 -7.29
N GLY A 228 -15.70 13.72 -7.69
CA GLY A 228 -16.83 13.78 -8.63
C GLY A 228 -16.42 13.98 -10.10
N ASN A 229 -15.14 14.10 -10.39
CA ASN A 229 -14.65 14.37 -11.73
C ASN A 229 -14.49 13.07 -12.52
N ALA A 230 -15.42 12.84 -13.46
CA ALA A 230 -15.39 11.69 -14.35
C ALA A 230 -14.04 11.53 -15.06
N LYS A 231 -13.32 12.63 -15.33
CA LYS A 231 -12.01 12.61 -15.99
C LYS A 231 -10.95 11.80 -15.23
N VAL A 232 -10.86 11.93 -13.91
CA VAL A 232 -9.88 11.18 -13.09
C VAL A 232 -10.18 9.70 -13.14
N LEU A 233 -11.44 9.36 -12.89
CA LEU A 233 -11.87 7.98 -12.84
C LEU A 233 -11.76 7.31 -14.21
N ASP A 234 -12.13 7.99 -15.29
CA ASP A 234 -12.03 7.47 -16.65
C ASP A 234 -10.57 7.31 -17.09
N PHE A 235 -9.69 8.22 -16.68
CA PHE A 235 -8.25 8.09 -16.91
C PHE A 235 -7.69 6.83 -16.23
N TRP A 236 -7.94 6.66 -14.94
CA TRP A 236 -7.43 5.51 -14.19
C TRP A 236 -8.08 4.19 -14.64
N ARG A 237 -9.36 4.20 -15.01
CA ARG A 237 -10.01 3.03 -15.65
C ARG A 237 -9.43 2.70 -17.01
N GLY A 238 -9.00 3.70 -17.77
CA GLY A 238 -8.30 3.50 -19.04
C GLY A 238 -6.90 2.90 -18.92
N LEU A 239 -6.33 2.86 -17.71
CA LEU A 239 -5.04 2.26 -17.39
C LEU A 239 -5.17 0.95 -16.62
N LEU A 240 -6.03 0.89 -15.60
CA LEU A 240 -6.14 -0.20 -14.63
C LEU A 240 -7.49 -0.94 -14.69
N GLY A 241 -8.38 -0.56 -15.60
CA GLY A 241 -9.69 -1.19 -15.75
C GLY A 241 -10.54 -1.12 -14.49
N GLN A 242 -10.98 -2.28 -14.00
CA GLN A 242 -11.83 -2.38 -12.80
C GLN A 242 -11.07 -2.08 -11.50
N ASN A 243 -9.73 -2.14 -11.52
CA ASN A 243 -8.90 -1.90 -10.34
C ASN A 243 -8.79 -0.40 -9.96
N ALA A 244 -9.41 0.49 -10.74
CA ALA A 244 -9.67 1.87 -10.33
C ALA A 244 -11.00 1.94 -9.56
N VAL A 245 -10.90 2.07 -8.24
CA VAL A 245 -12.00 1.93 -7.28
C VAL A 245 -12.30 3.26 -6.63
N VAL A 246 -13.59 3.60 -6.51
CA VAL A 246 -14.05 4.77 -5.75
C VAL A 246 -14.48 4.31 -4.37
N LEU A 247 -13.99 4.99 -3.34
CA LEU A 247 -14.33 4.73 -1.95
C LEU A 247 -15.20 5.86 -1.44
N ASP A 248 -16.44 5.57 -1.06
CA ASP A 248 -17.37 6.58 -0.52
C ASP A 248 -16.94 7.14 0.85
N ASP A 249 -15.89 6.58 1.47
CA ASP A 249 -15.35 6.99 2.77
C ASP A 249 -13.85 6.65 2.86
N LEU A 250 -13.05 7.58 3.39
CA LEU A 250 -11.65 7.32 3.75
C LEU A 250 -11.54 6.25 4.84
N ASP A 251 -12.57 6.16 5.67
CA ASP A 251 -12.68 5.13 6.66
C ASP A 251 -12.80 3.73 6.06
N ALA A 252 -13.07 3.60 4.76
CA ALA A 252 -13.14 2.33 4.05
C ALA A 252 -11.82 1.89 3.42
N VAL A 253 -10.77 2.72 3.42
CA VAL A 253 -9.50 2.43 2.72
C VAL A 253 -8.84 1.17 3.28
N CYS A 254 -8.66 1.11 4.60
CA CYS A 254 -8.01 -0.03 5.26
C CYS A 254 -8.78 -1.34 5.05
N GLU A 255 -10.10 -1.27 5.22
CA GLU A 255 -11.00 -2.40 5.00
C GLU A 255 -11.00 -2.87 3.55
N THR A 256 -10.97 -1.94 2.60
CA THR A 256 -10.89 -2.26 1.17
C THR A 256 -9.55 -2.93 0.86
N ILE A 257 -8.43 -2.40 1.37
CA ILE A 257 -7.11 -3.01 1.19
C ILE A 257 -7.10 -4.43 1.75
N ALA A 258 -7.48 -4.60 3.02
CA ALA A 258 -7.49 -5.91 3.67
C ALA A 258 -8.36 -6.92 2.91
N LEU A 259 -9.58 -6.54 2.56
CA LEU A 259 -10.51 -7.46 1.91
C LEU A 259 -10.14 -7.70 0.45
N THR A 260 -9.56 -6.74 -0.27
CA THR A 260 -9.01 -6.96 -1.62
C THR A 260 -7.90 -8.01 -1.59
N VAL A 261 -6.98 -7.89 -0.62
CA VAL A 261 -5.92 -8.88 -0.41
C VAL A 261 -6.53 -10.24 -0.05
N GLY A 262 -7.44 -10.29 0.93
CA GLY A 262 -8.08 -11.54 1.36
C GLY A 262 -8.83 -12.26 0.24
N LEU A 263 -9.53 -11.52 -0.63
CA LEU A 263 -10.19 -12.07 -1.82
C LEU A 263 -9.18 -12.57 -2.85
N GLY A 264 -8.14 -11.79 -3.13
CA GLY A 264 -7.11 -12.14 -4.11
C GLY A 264 -6.28 -13.36 -3.68
N GLU A 265 -6.04 -13.49 -2.37
CA GLU A 265 -5.41 -14.66 -1.76
C GLU A 265 -6.40 -15.84 -1.59
N GLN A 266 -7.69 -15.67 -1.88
CA GLN A 266 -8.72 -16.69 -1.60
C GLN A 266 -8.78 -17.13 -0.12
N ALA A 267 -8.37 -16.26 0.79
CA ALA A 267 -8.46 -16.49 2.23
C ALA A 267 -9.89 -16.31 2.75
N VAL A 268 -10.69 -15.50 2.06
CA VAL A 268 -12.06 -15.14 2.44
C VAL A 268 -12.88 -14.87 1.19
N ASP A 269 -14.19 -15.08 1.25
CA ASP A 269 -15.13 -14.60 0.23
C ASP A 269 -15.71 -13.22 0.61
N LEU A 270 -16.47 -12.61 -0.31
CA LEU A 270 -16.99 -11.26 -0.08
C LEU A 270 -17.97 -11.21 1.09
N ASP A 271 -18.82 -12.22 1.25
CA ASP A 271 -19.86 -12.23 2.28
C ASP A 271 -19.24 -12.43 3.67
N GLN A 272 -18.29 -13.36 3.78
CA GLN A 272 -17.52 -13.59 5.00
C GLN A 272 -16.67 -12.37 5.36
N GLY A 273 -16.03 -11.75 4.38
CA GLY A 273 -15.25 -10.54 4.58
C GLY A 273 -16.08 -9.38 5.12
N LEU A 274 -17.26 -9.13 4.54
CA LEU A 274 -18.19 -8.12 5.04
C LEU A 274 -18.70 -8.41 6.45
N ALA A 275 -18.90 -9.69 6.79
CA ALA A 275 -19.26 -10.10 8.14
C ALA A 275 -18.12 -9.85 9.16
N ASP A 276 -16.87 -10.12 8.79
CA ASP A 276 -15.70 -9.85 9.62
C ASP A 276 -15.51 -8.35 9.87
N LEU A 277 -15.68 -7.53 8.84
CA LEU A 277 -15.66 -6.07 8.96
C LEU A 277 -16.72 -5.55 9.93
N LYS A 278 -17.95 -6.08 9.84
CA LYS A 278 -19.03 -5.74 10.76
C LYS A 278 -18.70 -6.15 12.20
N ARG A 279 -18.10 -7.34 12.39
CA ARG A 279 -17.68 -7.83 13.71
C ARG A 279 -16.56 -6.97 14.31
N ALA A 280 -15.67 -6.46 13.47
CA ALA A 280 -14.63 -5.51 13.86
C ALA A 280 -15.15 -4.09 14.14
N GLY A 281 -16.47 -3.85 13.99
CA GLY A 281 -17.08 -2.55 14.26
C GLY A 281 -17.00 -1.56 13.10
N SER A 282 -16.62 -2.00 11.89
CA SER A 282 -16.53 -1.12 10.74
C SER A 282 -17.92 -0.69 10.26
N THR A 283 -18.08 0.61 10.04
CA THR A 283 -19.27 1.23 9.43
C THR A 283 -19.16 1.26 7.90
N ALA A 284 -18.02 0.91 7.32
CA ALA A 284 -17.71 1.03 5.90
C ALA A 284 -18.19 -0.14 5.03
N THR A 285 -18.91 -1.12 5.60
CA THR A 285 -19.29 -2.37 4.90
C THR A 285 -20.06 -2.14 3.59
N GLY A 286 -20.97 -1.15 3.55
CA GLY A 286 -21.69 -0.79 2.33
C GLY A 286 -20.78 -0.27 1.22
N THR A 287 -19.84 0.61 1.58
CA THR A 287 -18.84 1.18 0.67
C THR A 287 -17.93 0.08 0.12
N VAL A 288 -17.40 -0.76 1.00
CA VAL A 288 -16.50 -1.87 0.64
C VAL A 288 -17.23 -2.87 -0.26
N SER A 289 -18.48 -3.24 0.06
CA SER A 289 -19.28 -4.14 -0.76
C SER A 289 -19.44 -3.62 -2.19
N LYS A 290 -19.81 -2.34 -2.35
CA LYS A 290 -19.99 -1.69 -3.65
C LYS A 290 -18.68 -1.59 -4.44
N ALA A 291 -17.57 -1.29 -3.76
CA ALA A 291 -16.23 -1.23 -4.33
C ALA A 291 -15.80 -2.61 -4.88
N LEU A 292 -15.90 -3.65 -4.05
CA LEU A 292 -15.37 -4.97 -4.37
C LEU A 292 -16.31 -5.82 -5.25
N ALA A 293 -17.63 -5.61 -5.19
CA ALA A 293 -18.58 -6.25 -6.11
C ALA A 293 -18.30 -5.91 -7.59
N ARG A 294 -17.62 -4.78 -7.85
CA ARG A 294 -17.17 -4.40 -9.20
C ARG A 294 -15.94 -5.19 -9.63
N LEU A 295 -15.02 -5.49 -8.71
CA LEU A 295 -13.81 -6.29 -8.95
C LEU A 295 -14.16 -7.78 -9.18
N GLY A 296 -15.10 -8.32 -8.42
CA GLY A 296 -15.50 -9.74 -8.47
C GLY A 296 -16.14 -10.19 -9.80
N ARG A 297 -16.57 -9.26 -10.67
CA ARG A 297 -17.12 -9.59 -11.99
C ARG A 297 -16.05 -9.85 -13.06
N GLY A 298 -14.79 -9.45 -12.83
CA GLY A 298 -13.66 -9.70 -13.74
C GLY A 298 -12.65 -10.74 -13.24
N ALA A 299 -12.59 -10.99 -11.93
CA ALA A 299 -11.56 -11.83 -11.30
C ALA A 299 -11.70 -13.36 -11.52
N ARG A 300 -12.67 -13.84 -12.31
CA ARG A 300 -12.86 -15.29 -12.52
C ARG A 300 -11.77 -15.96 -13.38
N ASP A 301 -10.93 -15.20 -14.07
CA ASP A 301 -10.00 -15.76 -15.06
C ASP A 301 -8.55 -15.93 -14.59
N GLN A 302 -8.15 -15.45 -13.40
CA GLN A 302 -6.79 -15.69 -12.88
C GLN A 302 -6.79 -15.75 -11.35
N VAL A 303 -6.91 -16.93 -10.74
CA VAL A 303 -6.71 -17.06 -9.29
C VAL A 303 -5.97 -18.34 -8.94
N HIS A 304 -4.90 -18.20 -8.15
CA HIS A 304 -4.12 -19.29 -7.57
C HIS A 304 -4.45 -19.43 -6.08
N ALA A 305 -4.83 -20.65 -5.69
CA ALA A 305 -5.19 -20.97 -4.32
C ALA A 305 -4.01 -20.87 -3.34
N LEU A 306 -4.29 -20.38 -2.14
CA LEU A 306 -3.39 -20.53 -1.00
C LEU A 306 -3.10 -22.03 -0.77
N PRO A 307 -1.83 -22.45 -0.74
CA PRO A 307 -1.50 -23.81 -0.34
C PRO A 307 -1.92 -24.01 1.12
N ALA A 308 -2.60 -25.13 1.39
CA ALA A 308 -3.10 -25.49 2.70
C ALA A 308 -2.01 -25.39 3.79
N PRO A 309 -2.35 -24.99 5.02
CA PRO A 309 -1.39 -24.97 6.11
C PRO A 309 -0.83 -26.38 6.34
N SER A 310 0.50 -26.51 6.23
CA SER A 310 1.20 -27.76 6.48
C SER A 310 0.99 -28.20 7.93
N THR A 311 0.34 -29.33 8.12
CA THR A 311 0.15 -29.95 9.43
C THR A 311 1.52 -30.32 10.03
N PRO A 312 1.82 -29.99 11.30
CA PRO A 312 3.06 -30.44 11.92
C PRO A 312 3.08 -31.97 12.02
N PRO A 313 4.27 -32.61 11.90
CA PRO A 313 4.38 -34.06 12.01
C PRO A 313 3.99 -34.53 13.41
N THR A 314 3.05 -35.47 13.47
CA THR A 314 2.67 -36.20 14.68
C THR A 314 3.92 -36.81 15.33
N PRO A 315 4.17 -36.64 16.64
CA PRO A 315 5.26 -37.33 17.30
C PRO A 315 4.96 -38.83 17.28
N GLY A 316 5.86 -39.59 16.66
CA GLY A 316 5.79 -41.04 16.59
C GLY A 316 5.66 -41.66 17.97
N GLY A 317 4.72 -42.60 18.08
CA GLY A 317 4.46 -43.37 19.28
C GLY A 317 5.70 -44.13 19.75
N VAL A 318 5.98 -44.00 21.04
CA VAL A 318 6.98 -44.78 21.76
C VAL A 318 6.47 -46.22 21.87
N THR A 319 7.14 -47.14 21.20
CA THR A 319 7.00 -48.58 21.47
C THR A 319 7.59 -48.87 22.85
N ARG A 320 6.78 -49.40 23.76
CA ARG A 320 7.25 -50.21 24.88
C ARG A 320 6.44 -51.49 24.93
N LEU A 321 7.19 -52.61 24.85
CA LEU A 321 6.89 -54.01 25.17
C LEU A 321 5.44 -54.49 25.06
#